data_AF-A0A0U3B090-F1
#
_entry.id   AF-A0A0U3B090-F1
#
_cell.length_a   1.000
_cell.length_b   1.000
_cell.length_c   1.000
_cell.angle_alpha   90.00
_cell.angle_beta   90.00
_cell.angle_gamma   90.00
#
_symmetry.space_group_name_H-M   'P 1'
#
loop_
_entity.id
_entity.type
_entity.pdbx_description
1 polymer ?
#
loop_
_entity_poly.entity_id
_entity_poly.type
_entity_poly.pdbx_seq_one_letter_code
_entity_poly.pdbx_strand_id
1 'polypeptide(L)'
;MKNTCKLVLLLVFLFSSQSIDADEMLFSAGYGLQTSGFGASAGYGNTHTLGYASIGCWRLREGDLVDNCGIGVGFQSGYIFNSSKHSVGLFAGNVGQETVMGEREVIYGGAANYSYYFNGIDKAGFYVGAGYAVGNGDSKDIRDLIINVGYRF
;
A
#
# COMPACT_ATOMS: atom_id res chain seq x y z
N MET A 1 -31.57 27.85 25.08
CA MET A 1 -31.55 27.08 23.82
C MET A 1 -30.15 26.44 23.72
N LYS A 2 -29.94 25.22 24.21
CA LYS A 2 -30.20 23.92 23.55
C LYS A 2 -29.66 23.90 22.10
N ASN A 3 -28.41 23.46 21.90
CA ASN A 3 -28.11 22.09 21.47
C ASN A 3 -26.61 21.92 21.10
N THR A 4 -25.94 21.10 21.90
CA THR A 4 -24.73 20.34 21.55
C THR A 4 -25.00 19.45 20.33
N CYS A 5 -24.17 19.52 19.29
CA CYS A 5 -24.10 18.50 18.25
C CYS A 5 -22.72 17.83 18.31
N LYS A 6 -22.50 17.05 19.38
CA LYS A 6 -21.49 15.99 19.43
C LYS A 6 -22.15 14.75 18.82
N LEU A 7 -22.04 14.59 17.51
CA LEU A 7 -22.53 13.45 16.72
C LEU A 7 -21.75 13.59 15.40
N VAL A 8 -20.75 12.80 15.05
CA VAL A 8 -20.70 11.34 14.92
C VAL A 8 -19.21 10.97 14.96
N LEU A 9 -18.68 10.64 16.14
CA LEU A 9 -17.36 10.02 16.31
C LEU A 9 -17.58 8.61 16.89
N LEU A 10 -18.36 7.81 16.17
CA LEU A 10 -18.77 6.47 16.60
C LEU A 10 -18.91 5.54 15.38
N LEU A 11 -17.91 5.59 14.50
CA LEU A 11 -17.73 4.62 13.40
C LEU A 11 -16.32 3.99 13.42
N VAL A 12 -15.70 3.97 14.60
CA VAL A 12 -14.46 3.24 14.88
C VAL A 12 -14.84 2.23 15.97
N PHE A 13 -14.52 0.95 15.77
CA PHE A 13 -14.83 -0.21 16.64
C PHE A 13 -16.02 -1.12 16.27
N LEU A 14 -16.29 -1.35 14.98
CA LEU A 14 -17.00 -2.55 14.53
C LEU A 14 -16.10 -3.53 13.76
N PHE A 15 -14.83 -3.64 14.15
CA PHE A 15 -14.04 -4.83 13.82
C PHE A 15 -14.33 -5.89 14.88
N SER A 16 -15.45 -6.59 14.70
CA SER A 16 -15.69 -7.86 15.37
C SER A 16 -14.57 -8.83 15.00
N SER A 17 -13.76 -9.22 15.98
CA SER A 17 -12.73 -10.24 15.84
C SER A 17 -13.38 -11.58 15.52
N GLN A 18 -13.50 -11.90 14.23
CA GLN A 18 -13.78 -13.27 13.81
C GLN A 18 -12.44 -14.00 13.78
N SER A 19 -12.29 -14.95 14.69
CA SER A 19 -11.20 -15.92 14.66
C SER A 19 -11.37 -16.78 13.41
N ILE A 20 -10.59 -16.50 12.37
CA ILE A 20 -10.42 -17.36 11.21
C ILE A 20 -8.98 -17.86 11.29
N ASP A 21 -8.81 -19.16 11.53
CA ASP A 21 -7.50 -19.83 11.50
C ASP A 21 -7.42 -20.66 10.21
N ALA A 22 -6.22 -20.69 9.61
CA ALA A 22 -5.83 -21.06 8.23
C ALA A 22 -6.06 -19.97 7.15
N ASP A 23 -4.94 -19.43 6.64
CA ASP A 23 -4.76 -18.33 5.70
C ASP A 23 -5.36 -16.96 6.14
N GLU A 24 -4.62 -16.28 7.01
CA GLU A 24 -5.01 -15.00 7.59
C GLU A 24 -4.97 -13.85 6.56
N MET A 25 -6.03 -13.03 6.55
CA MET A 25 -6.02 -11.73 5.87
C MET A 25 -5.04 -10.80 6.59
N LEU A 26 -4.03 -10.34 5.87
CA LEU A 26 -2.98 -9.48 6.38
C LEU A 26 -3.25 -8.04 5.98
N PHE A 27 -3.22 -7.14 6.95
CA PHE A 27 -3.37 -5.70 6.69
C PHE A 27 -2.02 -5.04 6.80
N SER A 28 -1.76 -3.99 6.03
CA SER A 28 -0.52 -3.24 6.16
C SER A 28 -0.77 -1.75 5.98
N ALA A 29 0.07 -0.94 6.60
CA ALA A 29 0.08 0.51 6.43
C ALA A 29 1.52 1.00 6.29
N GLY A 30 1.73 2.06 5.51
CA GLY A 30 3.07 2.53 5.22
C GLY A 30 3.16 3.47 4.03
N TYR A 31 4.36 3.51 3.45
CA TYR A 31 4.69 4.25 2.26
C TYR A 31 5.35 3.34 1.22
N GLY A 32 4.89 3.41 -0.02
CA GLY A 32 5.53 2.76 -1.17
C GLY A 32 4.54 2.03 -2.06
N LEU A 33 5.03 1.14 -2.91
CA LEU A 33 4.24 0.37 -3.86
C LEU A 33 3.23 -0.53 -3.16
N GLN A 34 3.62 -1.21 -2.07
CA GLN A 34 2.72 -2.12 -1.37
C GLN A 34 1.49 -1.43 -0.76
N THR A 35 1.54 -0.11 -0.57
CA THR A 35 0.49 0.69 0.06
C THR A 35 0.02 1.83 -0.84
N SER A 36 0.32 1.79 -2.15
CA SER A 36 -0.11 2.80 -3.12
C SER A 36 0.35 4.23 -2.76
N GLY A 37 1.56 4.40 -2.24
CA GLY A 37 2.05 5.64 -1.63
C GLY A 37 1.85 5.60 -0.12
N PHE A 38 1.52 6.74 0.51
CA PHE A 38 1.07 6.78 1.90
C PHE A 38 -0.34 6.18 1.97
N GLY A 39 -0.46 5.00 2.55
CA GLY A 39 -1.71 4.27 2.47
C GLY A 39 -1.72 2.96 3.22
N ALA A 40 -2.63 2.10 2.80
CA ALA A 40 -2.86 0.79 3.40
C ALA A 40 -3.05 -0.29 2.33
N SER A 41 -2.90 -1.53 2.74
CA SER A 41 -3.16 -2.70 1.91
C SER A 41 -3.85 -3.80 2.71
N ALA A 42 -4.59 -4.62 1.99
CA ALA A 42 -5.13 -5.89 2.47
C ALA A 42 -4.61 -6.99 1.54
N GLY A 43 -4.09 -8.06 2.11
CA GLY A 43 -3.50 -9.14 1.36
C GLY A 43 -3.81 -10.50 1.95
N TYR A 44 -3.59 -11.50 1.12
CA TYR A 44 -3.82 -12.90 1.44
C TYR A 44 -2.65 -13.71 0.90
N GLY A 45 -2.19 -14.68 1.68
CA GLY A 45 -0.97 -15.39 1.35
C GLY A 45 -0.60 -16.45 2.36
N ASN A 46 0.61 -16.97 2.15
CA ASN A 46 1.24 -17.98 2.99
C ASN A 46 2.68 -17.54 3.29
N THR A 47 3.45 -18.40 3.94
CA THR A 47 4.83 -18.16 4.36
C THR A 47 5.81 -17.75 3.26
N HIS A 48 5.47 -17.95 1.97
CA HIS A 48 6.33 -17.56 0.84
C HIS A 48 5.66 -16.64 -0.18
N THR A 49 4.35 -16.41 -0.11
CA THR A 49 3.64 -15.63 -1.13
C THR A 49 2.61 -14.71 -0.52
N LEU A 50 2.41 -13.54 -1.13
CA LEU A 50 1.37 -12.60 -0.75
C LEU A 50 0.78 -11.94 -2.00
N GLY A 51 -0.51 -12.13 -2.24
CA GLY A 51 -1.30 -11.26 -3.11
C GLY A 51 -1.94 -10.14 -2.29
N TYR A 52 -2.00 -8.92 -2.81
CA TYR A 52 -2.57 -7.79 -2.06
C TYR A 52 -3.26 -6.78 -2.97
N ALA A 53 -4.22 -6.06 -2.39
CA ALA A 53 -4.80 -4.84 -2.91
C ALA A 53 -4.48 -3.68 -1.96
N SER A 54 -4.35 -2.48 -2.51
CA SER A 54 -3.85 -1.31 -1.80
C SER A 54 -4.55 -0.03 -2.24
N ILE A 55 -4.57 0.94 -1.34
CA ILE A 55 -5.10 2.28 -1.56
C ILE A 55 -4.21 3.28 -0.83
N GLY A 56 -3.87 4.39 -1.50
CA GLY A 56 -2.96 5.38 -0.93
C GLY A 56 -2.71 6.57 -1.85
N CYS A 57 -1.93 7.51 -1.33
CA CYS A 57 -1.68 8.79 -2.00
C CYS A 57 -0.17 9.10 -1.98
N TRP A 58 0.41 9.53 -3.10
CA TRP A 58 1.85 9.74 -3.22
C TRP A 58 2.37 11.02 -2.58
N ARG A 59 1.49 12.01 -2.38
CA ARG A 59 1.77 13.26 -1.66
C ARG A 59 0.70 13.51 -0.62
N LEU A 60 1.13 13.88 0.58
CA LEU A 60 0.28 14.43 1.63
C LEU A 60 0.46 15.96 1.60
N ARG A 61 -0.63 16.72 1.59
CA ARG A 61 -0.58 18.18 1.56
C ARG A 61 -1.01 18.74 2.92
N GLU A 62 -0.28 19.75 3.41
CA GLU A 62 -0.77 20.55 4.54
C GLU A 62 -1.99 21.37 4.08
N GLY A 63 -3.13 21.17 4.75
CA GLY A 63 -4.34 22.00 4.58
C GLY A 63 -5.43 21.43 3.68
N ASP A 64 -5.16 20.43 2.83
CA ASP A 64 -6.19 19.70 2.07
C ASP A 64 -6.36 18.29 2.62
N LEU A 65 -7.62 17.88 2.77
CA LEU A 65 -8.09 16.68 3.46
C LEU A 65 -7.81 15.35 2.74
N VAL A 66 -6.77 15.28 1.88
CA VAL A 66 -6.40 14.21 0.94
C VAL A 66 -6.77 14.58 -0.50
N ASP A 67 -5.77 14.65 -1.37
CA ASP A 67 -5.94 14.97 -2.79
C ASP A 67 -5.29 13.88 -3.66
N ASN A 68 -6.11 13.26 -4.53
CA ASN A 68 -5.74 12.28 -5.55
C ASN A 68 -5.08 10.97 -5.07
N CYS A 69 -5.84 10.11 -4.38
CA CYS A 69 -5.38 8.75 -4.06
C CYS A 69 -5.72 7.77 -5.16
N GLY A 70 -4.88 6.76 -5.30
CA GLY A 70 -5.09 5.67 -6.23
C GLY A 70 -5.17 4.34 -5.52
N ILE A 71 -5.47 3.32 -6.31
CA ILE A 71 -5.48 1.93 -5.90
C ILE A 71 -4.40 1.16 -6.64
N GLY A 72 -4.06 0.00 -6.11
CA GLY A 72 -3.16 -0.93 -6.76
C GLY A 72 -3.34 -2.35 -6.28
N VAL A 73 -2.84 -3.29 -7.07
CA VAL A 73 -2.77 -4.71 -6.75
C VAL A 73 -1.36 -5.20 -6.98
N GLY A 74 -0.95 -6.21 -6.23
CA GLY A 74 0.37 -6.78 -6.41
C GLY A 74 0.50 -8.19 -5.87
N PHE A 75 1.64 -8.78 -6.20
CA PHE A 75 2.02 -10.11 -5.77
C PHE A 75 3.49 -10.12 -5.36
N GLN A 76 3.79 -10.80 -4.26
CA GLN A 76 5.13 -11.00 -3.71
C GLN A 76 5.42 -12.50 -3.61
N SER A 77 6.64 -12.90 -3.91
CA SER A 77 7.12 -14.27 -3.80
C SER A 77 8.52 -14.32 -3.21
N GLY A 78 8.68 -15.11 -2.16
CA GLY A 78 9.94 -15.43 -1.51
C GLY A 78 10.57 -16.75 -1.97
N TYR A 79 9.93 -17.47 -2.89
CA TYR A 79 10.45 -18.76 -3.40
C TYR A 79 11.81 -18.64 -4.09
N ILE A 80 12.08 -17.52 -4.77
CA ILE A 80 13.38 -17.25 -5.41
C ILE A 80 14.53 -17.23 -4.40
N PHE A 81 14.24 -16.86 -3.14
CA PHE A 81 15.22 -16.82 -2.06
C PHE A 81 15.11 -18.01 -1.11
N ASN A 82 14.15 -18.91 -1.32
CA ASN A 82 13.77 -19.94 -0.36
C ASN A 82 13.61 -19.36 1.07
N SER A 83 12.93 -18.22 1.18
CA SER A 83 12.85 -17.44 2.41
C SER A 83 11.46 -16.84 2.61
N SER A 84 11.00 -16.81 3.85
CA SER A 84 9.83 -16.04 4.24
C SER A 84 10.13 -14.55 4.45
N LYS A 85 11.40 -14.16 4.59
CA LYS A 85 11.80 -12.77 4.89
C LYS A 85 12.14 -11.95 3.66
N HIS A 86 12.56 -12.59 2.57
CA HIS A 86 12.94 -11.92 1.34
C HIS A 86 11.90 -12.21 0.27
N SER A 87 11.38 -11.19 -0.41
CA SER A 87 10.49 -11.38 -1.57
C SER A 87 10.88 -10.48 -2.73
N VAL A 88 10.58 -10.95 -3.94
CA VAL A 88 10.42 -10.09 -5.11
C VAL A 88 8.96 -10.14 -5.56
N GLY A 89 8.52 -9.07 -6.20
CA GLY A 89 7.12 -8.94 -6.57
C GLY A 89 6.89 -7.98 -7.72
N LEU A 90 5.66 -8.06 -8.21
CA LEU A 90 5.11 -7.16 -9.20
C LEU A 90 3.96 -6.37 -8.57
N PHE A 91 3.79 -5.15 -9.04
CA PHE A 91 2.71 -4.24 -8.66
C PHE A 91 2.14 -3.60 -9.92
N ALA A 92 0.83 -3.43 -9.95
CA ALA A 92 0.10 -2.68 -10.96
C ALA A 92 -0.90 -1.76 -10.26
N GLY A 93 -0.84 -0.47 -10.53
CA GLY A 93 -1.64 0.51 -9.80
C GLY A 93 -1.08 1.91 -9.92
N ASN A 94 -1.42 2.76 -8.96
CA ASN A 94 -0.88 4.11 -8.91
C ASN A 94 0.61 4.10 -8.55
N VAL A 95 1.46 4.55 -9.47
CA VAL A 95 2.91 4.60 -9.32
C VAL A 95 3.46 6.02 -9.16
N GLY A 96 2.57 7.02 -9.23
CA GLY A 96 2.95 8.40 -9.00
C GLY A 96 1.77 9.35 -9.10
N GLN A 97 2.10 10.64 -9.16
CA GLN A 97 1.17 11.73 -9.40
C GLN A 97 1.84 12.77 -10.28
N GLU A 98 1.03 13.46 -11.07
CA GLU A 98 1.43 14.64 -11.82
C GLU A 98 0.50 15.82 -11.55
N THR A 99 0.80 16.95 -12.19
CA THR A 99 -0.02 18.16 -12.09
C THR A 99 -0.24 18.70 -13.49
N VAL A 100 -1.45 18.54 -14.01
CA VAL A 100 -1.89 18.96 -15.34
C VAL A 100 -2.82 20.16 -15.16
N MET A 101 -2.45 21.31 -15.73
CA MET A 101 -3.25 22.55 -15.63
C MET A 101 -3.62 22.99 -14.20
N GLY A 102 -2.82 22.62 -13.20
CA GLY A 102 -3.07 22.94 -11.79
C GLY A 102 -3.89 21.89 -11.03
N GLU A 103 -4.43 20.89 -11.72
CA GLU A 103 -5.10 19.73 -11.13
C GLU A 103 -4.11 18.58 -10.97
N ARG A 104 -4.19 17.84 -9.86
CA ARG A 104 -3.38 16.65 -9.67
C ARG A 104 -4.05 15.46 -10.31
N GLU A 105 -3.24 14.61 -10.94
CA GLU A 105 -3.71 13.38 -11.56
C GLU A 105 -2.86 12.21 -11.12
N VAL A 106 -3.50 11.04 -10.99
CA VAL A 106 -2.86 9.79 -10.59
C VAL A 106 -2.23 9.14 -11.82
N ILE A 107 -0.93 8.86 -11.76
CA ILE A 107 -0.26 8.09 -12.81
C ILE A 107 -0.38 6.61 -12.47
N TYR A 108 -1.04 5.86 -13.37
CA TYR A 108 -1.11 4.40 -13.29
C TYR A 108 0.01 3.74 -14.09
N GLY A 109 0.49 2.62 -13.58
CA GLY A 109 1.60 1.91 -14.18
C GLY A 109 1.90 0.59 -13.50
N GLY A 110 3.12 0.10 -13.71
CA GLY A 110 3.60 -1.16 -13.16
C GLY A 110 4.96 -1.00 -12.49
N ALA A 111 5.27 -1.88 -11.56
CA ALA A 111 6.56 -1.89 -10.89
C ALA A 111 7.02 -3.31 -10.57
N ALA A 112 8.33 -3.52 -10.61
CA ALA A 112 8.98 -4.67 -9.99
C ALA A 112 9.65 -4.21 -8.70
N ASN A 113 9.54 -5.00 -7.63
CA ASN A 113 10.07 -4.59 -6.34
C ASN A 113 10.58 -5.76 -5.52
N TYR A 114 11.46 -5.43 -4.58
CA TYR A 114 11.99 -6.34 -3.57
C TYR A 114 11.57 -5.82 -2.20
N SER A 115 11.24 -6.73 -1.29
CA SER A 115 10.91 -6.41 0.11
C SER A 115 11.55 -7.40 1.08
N TYR A 116 11.98 -6.85 2.22
CA TYR A 116 12.46 -7.57 3.37
C TYR A 116 11.46 -7.42 4.53
N TYR A 117 10.92 -8.54 5.01
CA TYR A 117 10.03 -8.63 6.16
C TYR A 117 10.80 -9.12 7.37
N PHE A 118 10.81 -8.34 8.45
CA PHE A 118 11.61 -8.65 9.63
C PHE A 118 11.18 -9.97 10.31
N ASN A 119 9.87 -10.24 10.29
CA ASN A 119 9.25 -11.41 10.93
C ASN A 119 8.75 -12.49 9.95
N GLY A 120 8.87 -12.25 8.64
CA GLY A 120 8.27 -13.09 7.60
C GLY A 120 7.11 -12.39 6.88
N ILE A 121 6.87 -12.77 5.62
CA ILE A 121 5.85 -12.17 4.76
C ILE A 121 4.42 -12.41 5.25
N ASP A 122 4.19 -13.51 5.96
CA ASP A 122 2.91 -13.95 6.51
C ASP A 122 2.73 -13.60 7.99
N LYS A 123 3.58 -12.73 8.54
CA LYS A 123 3.57 -12.37 9.97
C LYS A 123 3.51 -10.87 10.18
N ALA A 124 2.91 -10.48 11.30
CA ALA A 124 2.91 -9.10 11.75
C ALA A 124 4.34 -8.60 11.99
N GLY A 125 4.65 -7.38 11.54
CA GLY A 125 5.97 -6.78 11.69
C GLY A 125 6.30 -5.73 10.64
N PHE A 126 7.45 -5.09 10.82
CA PHE A 126 7.97 -4.13 9.86
C PHE A 126 8.45 -4.81 8.58
N TYR A 127 8.39 -4.06 7.48
CA TYR A 127 9.06 -4.40 6.24
C TYR A 127 9.67 -3.16 5.61
N VAL A 128 10.75 -3.37 4.85
CA VAL A 128 11.44 -2.36 4.05
C VAL A 128 11.77 -2.93 2.69
N GLY A 129 11.88 -2.08 1.67
CA GLY A 129 12.16 -2.56 0.32
C GLY A 129 12.41 -1.43 -0.65
N ALA A 130 12.63 -1.80 -1.90
CA ALA A 130 12.77 -0.87 -3.00
C ALA A 130 12.21 -1.50 -4.27
N GLY A 131 11.69 -0.67 -5.17
CA GLY A 131 11.20 -1.10 -6.47
C GLY A 131 11.48 -0.08 -7.53
N TYR A 132 11.40 -0.52 -8.78
CA TYR A 132 11.49 0.33 -9.95
C TYR A 132 10.13 0.37 -10.62
N ALA A 133 9.57 1.57 -10.75
CA ALA A 133 8.26 1.78 -11.33
C ALA A 133 8.33 2.46 -12.69
N VAL A 134 7.40 2.07 -13.55
CA VAL A 134 7.15 2.67 -14.85
C VAL A 134 5.68 3.03 -14.98
N GLY A 135 5.38 4.21 -15.50
CA GLY A 135 4.01 4.68 -15.75
C GLY A 135 4.01 5.85 -16.71
N ASN A 136 2.94 6.00 -17.48
CA ASN A 136 2.82 7.09 -18.44
C ASN A 136 1.79 8.08 -17.92
N GLY A 137 2.19 9.34 -17.82
CA GLY A 137 1.31 10.46 -17.46
C GLY A 137 1.19 11.43 -18.64
N ASP A 138 0.22 12.32 -18.57
CA ASP A 138 -0.07 13.30 -19.61
C ASP A 138 0.99 14.40 -19.70
N SER A 139 1.59 14.77 -18.58
CA SER A 139 2.66 15.77 -18.47
C SER A 139 4.01 15.17 -18.09
N LYS A 140 4.02 14.01 -17.41
CA LYS A 140 5.24 13.35 -16.93
C LYS A 140 5.11 11.83 -16.96
N ASP A 141 6.13 11.17 -17.49
CA ASP A 141 6.35 9.74 -17.29
C ASP A 141 7.04 9.44 -15.95
N ILE A 142 6.69 8.30 -15.36
CA ILE A 142 7.36 7.71 -14.19
C ILE A 142 8.36 6.66 -14.68
N ARG A 143 9.62 6.81 -14.26
CA ARG A 143 10.73 5.85 -14.40
C ARG A 143 11.64 6.04 -13.19
N ASP A 144 11.21 5.55 -12.03
CA ASP A 144 11.80 5.97 -10.76
C ASP A 144 11.98 4.81 -9.77
N LEU A 145 12.92 4.99 -8.85
CA LEU A 145 13.14 4.10 -7.72
C LEU A 145 12.25 4.54 -6.55
N ILE A 146 11.46 3.59 -6.07
CA ILE A 146 10.52 3.80 -4.98
C ILE A 146 10.96 2.98 -3.78
N ILE A 147 11.10 3.64 -2.64
CA ILE A 147 11.34 2.99 -1.36
C ILE A 147 10.00 2.51 -0.79
N ASN A 148 10.02 1.31 -0.22
CA ASN A 148 8.90 0.72 0.50
C ASN A 148 9.26 0.67 1.97
N VAL A 149 8.37 1.15 2.83
CA VAL A 149 8.47 1.02 4.28
C VAL A 149 7.08 0.89 4.85
N GLY A 150 6.86 -0.07 5.73
CA GLY A 150 5.55 -0.23 6.34
C GLY A 150 5.55 -1.22 7.48
N TYR A 151 4.37 -1.35 8.07
CA TYR A 151 4.07 -2.34 9.10
C TYR A 151 2.91 -3.21 8.64
N ARG A 152 3.04 -4.52 8.86
CA ARG A 152 2.01 -5.52 8.65
C ARG A 152 1.40 -5.91 9.99
N PHE A 153 0.07 -5.91 10.05
CA PHE A 153 -0.73 -6.32 11.19
C PHE A 153 -1.18 -7.76 11.02
#